data_AF-A0A857MGT1-F1
#
_entry.id   AF-A0A857MGT1-F1
#
_cell.length_a   1.000
_cell.length_b   1.000
_cell.length_c   1.000
_cell.angle_alpha   90.00
_cell.angle_beta   90.00
_cell.angle_gamma   90.00
#
_symmetry.space_group_name_H-M   'P 1'
#
loop_
_entity.id
_entity.type
_entity.pdbx_description
1 polymer ?
#
loop_
_entity_poly.entity_id
_entity_poly.type
_entity_poly.pdbx_seq_one_letter_code
_entity_poly.pdbx_strand_id
1 'polypeptide(L)'
;MTASGTIRAGLPAVVRDQRPAAAGTLPRGSRPATRHLPTRLRPADLLRIADQGAADILDGRYDALLPSRWDRTTRSATRLERRDDLELWLVSWVDDGRSELHDHAGSLGALTVMSGSLREYHWTGDDLRVRVLGAGDQAAFPIGWVHDLMRDPQPAGTGPGPAPTLTVQAYSPPLTAQSYYEVTEHGTLRRTRTELKELPE
;
A
#
# COMPACT_ATOMS: atom_id res chain seq x y z
N MET A 1 18.33 -29.62 -74.00
CA MET A 1 18.92 -30.97 -73.83
C MET A 1 19.92 -30.92 -72.67
N THR A 2 19.75 -31.84 -71.72
CA THR A 2 20.78 -32.47 -70.85
C THR A 2 21.76 -31.61 -70.03
N ALA A 3 21.38 -31.42 -68.77
CA ALA A 3 22.01 -31.93 -67.53
C ALA A 3 23.55 -32.04 -67.34
N SER A 4 23.90 -31.73 -66.07
CA SER A 4 24.83 -32.42 -65.17
C SER A 4 26.26 -31.92 -64.99
N GLY A 5 26.62 -31.73 -63.71
CA GLY A 5 27.87 -32.27 -63.19
C GLY A 5 28.78 -31.34 -62.39
N THR A 6 28.48 -31.19 -61.10
CA THR A 6 29.31 -30.57 -60.04
C THR A 6 30.61 -31.35 -59.77
N ILE A 7 31.69 -30.70 -59.29
CA ILE A 7 32.59 -31.16 -58.21
C ILE A 7 33.44 -30.00 -57.63
N ARG A 8 33.71 -30.11 -56.33
CA ARG A 8 34.31 -29.20 -55.32
C ARG A 8 35.78 -28.78 -55.51
N ALA A 9 36.11 -27.62 -54.92
CA ALA A 9 37.32 -27.33 -54.12
C ALA A 9 36.97 -26.14 -53.18
N GLY A 10 37.16 -26.14 -51.86
CA GLY A 10 38.43 -26.20 -51.13
C GLY A 10 38.93 -24.78 -50.83
N LEU A 11 38.53 -24.16 -49.71
CA LEU A 11 38.99 -22.83 -49.24
C LEU A 11 39.58 -22.91 -47.82
N PRO A 12 40.62 -22.11 -47.49
CA PRO A 12 41.43 -22.29 -46.30
C PRO A 12 40.83 -21.64 -45.04
N ALA A 13 41.21 -22.20 -43.88
CA ALA A 13 40.86 -21.72 -42.55
C ALA A 13 41.59 -20.41 -42.22
N VAL A 14 40.82 -19.37 -41.88
CA VAL A 14 41.32 -18.12 -41.30
C VAL A 14 41.32 -18.26 -39.77
N VAL A 15 42.49 -18.24 -39.16
CA VAL A 15 42.66 -18.10 -37.71
C VAL A 15 42.27 -16.67 -37.33
N ARG A 16 41.16 -16.52 -36.59
CA ARG A 16 40.79 -15.28 -35.91
C ARG A 16 41.10 -15.41 -34.43
N ASP A 17 42.09 -14.64 -33.99
CA ASP A 17 42.40 -14.37 -32.58
C ASP A 17 41.20 -13.67 -31.94
N GLN A 18 40.46 -14.37 -31.07
CA GLN A 18 39.35 -13.81 -30.30
C GLN A 18 39.84 -13.53 -28.87
N ARG A 19 40.25 -12.29 -28.62
CA ARG A 19 40.23 -11.74 -27.26
C ARG A 19 38.77 -11.51 -26.86
N PRO A 20 38.30 -11.96 -25.68
CA PRO A 20 36.98 -11.58 -25.22
C PRO A 20 36.95 -10.08 -24.91
N ALA A 21 35.98 -9.39 -25.49
CA ALA A 21 35.63 -8.04 -25.07
C ALA A 21 35.19 -8.09 -23.61
N ALA A 22 35.86 -7.32 -22.75
CA ALA A 22 35.42 -7.12 -21.37
C ALA A 22 34.00 -6.54 -21.41
N ALA A 23 33.02 -7.33 -20.95
CA ALA A 23 31.67 -6.86 -20.72
C ALA A 23 31.73 -5.74 -19.68
N GLY A 24 31.65 -4.49 -20.14
CA GLY A 24 31.50 -3.34 -19.28
C GLY A 24 30.26 -3.53 -18.41
N THR A 25 30.48 -3.73 -17.11
CA THR A 25 29.42 -3.63 -16.13
C THR A 25 28.95 -2.18 -16.14
N LEU A 26 27.82 -1.93 -16.79
CA LEU A 26 27.12 -0.66 -16.64
C LEU A 26 26.86 -0.48 -15.13
N PRO A 27 27.27 0.64 -14.51
CA PRO A 27 26.94 0.87 -13.13
C PRO A 27 25.41 0.85 -13.04
N ARG A 28 24.87 -0.03 -12.18
CA ARG A 28 23.45 0.03 -11.80
C ARG A 28 23.19 1.47 -11.39
N GLY A 29 22.49 2.21 -12.25
CA GLY A 29 22.15 3.60 -11.99
C GLY A 29 21.50 3.66 -10.63
N SER A 30 22.16 4.31 -9.68
CA SER A 30 21.58 4.69 -8.42
C SER A 30 20.37 5.55 -8.76
N ARG A 31 19.16 4.95 -8.71
CA ARG A 31 17.91 5.71 -8.81
C ARG A 31 18.04 6.86 -7.81
N PRO A 32 17.75 8.11 -8.22
CA PRO A 32 17.90 9.23 -7.31
C PRO A 32 17.08 8.92 -6.06
N ALA A 33 17.75 8.94 -4.90
CA ALA A 33 17.09 8.88 -3.61
C ALA A 33 15.98 9.93 -3.60
N THR A 34 14.85 9.59 -2.98
CA THR A 34 13.74 10.48 -2.70
C THR A 34 14.20 11.60 -1.76
N ARG A 35 15.00 12.56 -2.27
CA ARG A 35 15.74 13.54 -1.46
C ARG A 35 14.85 14.52 -0.69
N HIS A 36 13.55 14.57 -1.01
CA HIS A 36 12.59 15.47 -0.40
C HIS A 36 11.48 14.77 0.39
N LEU A 37 11.42 13.43 0.39
CA LEU A 37 10.47 12.73 1.25
C LEU A 37 11.01 12.68 2.69
N PRO A 38 10.13 12.74 3.71
CA PRO A 38 10.51 12.65 5.12
C PRO A 38 10.93 11.23 5.54
N THR A 39 11.02 10.29 4.59
CA THR A 39 11.40 8.90 4.80
C THR A 39 12.11 8.34 3.56
N ARG A 40 12.87 7.26 3.77
CA ARG A 40 13.45 6.42 2.72
C ARG A 40 12.45 5.45 2.08
N LEU A 41 11.34 5.15 2.76
CA LEU A 41 10.34 4.22 2.27
C LEU A 41 9.42 4.91 1.26
N ARG A 42 9.17 4.24 0.14
CA ARG A 42 8.27 4.72 -0.91
C ARG A 42 6.89 4.07 -0.78
N PRO A 43 5.84 4.62 -1.39
CA PRO A 43 4.51 3.99 -1.41
C PRO A 43 4.53 2.49 -1.77
N ALA A 44 5.31 2.09 -2.78
CA ALA A 44 5.46 0.68 -3.17
C ALA A 44 6.12 -0.19 -2.09
N ASP A 45 7.04 0.37 -1.30
CA ASP A 45 7.67 -0.36 -0.19
C ASP A 45 6.65 -0.56 0.94
N LEU A 46 5.79 0.44 1.20
CA LEU A 46 4.73 0.35 2.21
C LEU A 46 3.62 -0.63 1.83
N LEU A 47 3.22 -0.67 0.54
CA LEU A 47 2.29 -1.70 0.04
C LEU A 47 2.82 -3.11 0.31
N ARG A 48 4.08 -3.37 -0.05
CA ARG A 48 4.72 -4.66 0.20
C ARG A 48 4.81 -4.99 1.70
N ILE A 49 5.08 -3.99 2.53
CA ILE A 49 5.16 -4.18 3.99
C ILE A 49 3.79 -4.51 4.58
N ALA A 50 2.73 -3.81 4.18
CA ALA A 50 1.37 -4.08 4.63
C ALA A 50 0.90 -5.47 4.19
N ASP A 51 1.21 -5.88 2.96
CA ASP A 51 0.92 -7.23 2.45
C ASP A 51 1.64 -8.32 3.27
N GLN A 52 2.95 -8.13 3.50
CA GLN A 52 3.72 -9.06 4.32
C GLN A 52 3.18 -9.11 5.76
N GLY A 53 2.76 -7.98 6.33
CA GLY A 53 2.13 -7.95 7.64
C GLY A 53 0.83 -8.75 7.70
N ALA A 54 0.02 -8.72 6.63
CA ALA A 54 -1.18 -9.55 6.53
C ALA A 54 -0.82 -11.05 6.45
N ALA A 55 0.19 -11.42 5.66
CA ALA A 55 0.68 -12.79 5.59
C ALA A 55 1.22 -13.27 6.95
N ASP A 56 1.97 -12.43 7.65
CA ASP A 56 2.56 -12.74 8.96
C ASP A 56 1.50 -12.93 10.05
N ILE A 57 0.37 -12.21 9.97
CA ILE A 57 -0.81 -12.47 10.82
C ILE A 57 -1.37 -13.86 10.53
N LEU A 58 -1.55 -14.23 9.26
CA LEU A 58 -2.09 -15.53 8.87
C LEU A 58 -1.16 -16.70 9.27
N ASP A 59 0.15 -16.46 9.28
CA ASP A 59 1.18 -17.39 9.77
C ASP A 59 1.24 -17.48 11.31
N GLY A 60 0.43 -16.69 12.04
CA GLY A 60 0.35 -16.69 13.49
C GLY A 60 1.46 -15.93 14.21
N ARG A 61 2.28 -15.13 13.50
CA ARG A 61 3.42 -14.40 14.12
C ARG A 61 2.97 -13.35 15.13
N TYR A 62 1.73 -12.89 15.01
CA TYR A 62 1.14 -11.88 15.88
C TYR A 62 0.05 -12.42 16.80
N ASP A 63 -0.15 -13.75 16.90
CA ASP A 63 -1.26 -14.35 17.67
C ASP A 63 -1.36 -13.85 19.11
N ALA A 64 -0.21 -13.59 19.77
CA ALA A 64 -0.17 -13.05 21.12
C ALA A 64 -0.76 -11.64 21.27
N LEU A 65 -0.89 -10.88 20.17
CA LEU A 65 -1.47 -9.54 20.13
C LEU A 65 -2.95 -9.54 19.72
N LEU A 66 -3.45 -10.65 19.15
CA LEU A 66 -4.78 -10.71 18.58
C LEU A 66 -5.82 -11.11 19.65
N PRO A 67 -7.03 -10.55 19.60
CA PRO A 67 -8.09 -10.98 20.51
C PRO A 67 -8.55 -12.40 20.15
N SER A 68 -8.94 -13.18 21.16
CA SER A 68 -9.56 -14.49 20.93
C SER A 68 -10.92 -14.40 20.22
N ARG A 69 -11.56 -13.22 20.25
CA ARG A 69 -12.79 -12.91 19.53
C ARG A 69 -12.80 -11.44 19.12
N TRP A 70 -13.12 -11.17 17.87
CA TRP A 70 -13.27 -9.81 17.36
C TRP A 70 -14.50 -9.10 17.92
N ASP A 71 -14.31 -7.87 18.40
CA ASP A 71 -15.41 -6.92 18.66
C ASP A 71 -16.05 -6.54 17.31
N ARG A 72 -17.39 -6.53 17.28
CA ARG A 72 -18.20 -6.21 16.10
C ARG A 72 -18.90 -4.86 16.20
N THR A 73 -18.76 -4.19 17.33
CA THR A 73 -19.43 -2.94 17.68
C THR A 73 -18.45 -1.79 17.85
N THR A 74 -17.22 -2.09 18.27
CA THR A 74 -16.18 -1.08 18.45
C THR A 74 -15.07 -1.28 17.44
N ARG A 75 -14.72 -0.21 16.73
CA ARG A 75 -13.51 -0.16 15.92
C ARG A 75 -12.29 -0.30 16.83
N SER A 76 -11.27 -1.03 16.41
CA SER A 76 -10.02 -1.16 17.17
C SER A 76 -8.79 -1.10 16.27
N ALA A 77 -7.66 -0.72 16.87
CA ALA A 77 -6.36 -0.68 16.24
C ALA A 77 -5.32 -1.34 17.17
N THR A 78 -4.57 -2.30 16.64
CA THR A 78 -3.50 -3.02 17.34
C THR A 78 -2.18 -2.76 16.63
N ARG A 79 -1.19 -2.22 17.34
CA ARG A 79 0.16 -2.02 16.78
C ARG A 79 0.86 -3.37 16.66
N LEU A 80 1.29 -3.71 15.44
CA LEU A 80 2.02 -4.93 15.15
C LEU A 80 3.53 -4.72 15.23
N GLU A 81 4.02 -3.59 14.71
CA GLU A 81 5.44 -3.24 14.70
C GLU A 81 5.63 -1.71 14.86
N ARG A 82 6.68 -1.33 15.59
CA ARG A 82 7.19 0.05 15.67
C ARG A 82 8.70 0.03 15.43
N ARG A 83 9.16 0.84 14.49
CA ARG A 83 10.57 1.19 14.27
C ARG A 83 10.71 2.70 14.16
N ASP A 84 11.95 3.17 14.04
CA ASP A 84 12.26 4.60 13.89
C ASP A 84 11.64 5.21 12.64
N ASP A 85 11.52 4.42 11.56
CA ASP A 85 11.04 4.88 10.25
C ASP A 85 9.72 4.25 9.80
N LEU A 86 9.08 3.41 10.62
CA LEU A 86 7.88 2.65 10.24
C LEU A 86 6.98 2.38 11.45
N GLU A 87 5.68 2.46 11.24
CA GLU A 87 4.67 1.78 12.05
C GLU A 87 3.81 0.84 11.22
N LEU A 88 3.46 -0.30 11.81
CA LEU A 88 2.55 -1.29 11.24
C LEU A 88 1.40 -1.55 12.22
N TRP A 89 0.17 -1.53 11.71
CA TRP A 89 -1.05 -1.65 12.49
C TRP A 89 -2.00 -2.67 11.86
N LEU A 90 -2.74 -3.39 12.70
CA LEU A 90 -3.95 -4.09 12.33
C LEU A 90 -5.15 -3.27 12.80
N VAL A 91 -6.08 -2.97 11.89
CA VAL A 91 -7.28 -2.17 12.18
C VAL A 91 -8.53 -2.98 11.86
N SER A 92 -9.49 -2.97 12.78
CA SER A 92 -10.78 -3.64 12.66
C SER A 92 -11.90 -2.64 12.48
N TRP A 93 -12.60 -2.72 11.34
CA TRP A 93 -13.67 -1.83 10.90
C TRP A 93 -15.05 -2.46 11.11
N VAL A 94 -15.93 -1.70 11.75
CA VAL A 94 -17.32 -2.04 12.09
C VAL A 94 -18.27 -1.06 11.40
N ASP A 95 -19.59 -1.32 11.44
CA ASP A 95 -20.58 -0.53 10.67
C ASP A 95 -20.56 0.97 11.01
N ASP A 96 -20.46 1.32 12.29
CA ASP A 96 -20.38 2.72 12.75
C ASP A 96 -18.93 3.24 12.90
N GLY A 97 -17.95 2.45 12.46
CA GLY A 97 -16.52 2.71 12.66
C GLY A 97 -15.87 3.55 11.57
N ARG A 98 -16.61 4.46 10.91
CA ARG A 98 -16.08 5.34 9.86
C ARG A 98 -15.04 6.31 10.44
N SER A 99 -13.95 6.53 9.70
CA SER A 99 -13.03 7.64 10.00
C SER A 99 -13.63 8.98 9.55
N GLU A 100 -13.20 10.08 10.15
CA GLU A 100 -13.47 11.41 9.57
C GLU A 100 -12.57 11.65 8.35
N LEU A 101 -12.88 12.65 7.52
CA LEU A 101 -12.05 13.03 6.36
C LEU A 101 -10.73 13.64 6.84
N HIS A 102 -9.61 13.01 6.52
CA HIS A 102 -8.29 13.36 7.07
C HIS A 102 -7.12 13.10 6.12
N ASP A 103 -5.98 13.76 6.41
CA ASP A 103 -4.65 13.38 5.93
C ASP A 103 -3.79 12.79 7.06
N HIS A 104 -2.60 12.32 6.68
CA HIS A 104 -1.60 11.75 7.58
C HIS A 104 -0.46 12.72 7.92
N ALA A 105 -0.72 14.02 7.78
CA ALA A 105 0.24 15.09 7.96
C ALA A 105 1.56 14.84 7.19
N GLY A 106 2.64 14.48 7.90
CA GLY A 106 3.96 14.23 7.34
C GLY A 106 4.23 12.78 6.93
N SER A 107 3.28 11.87 7.13
CA SER A 107 3.47 10.44 6.89
C SER A 107 2.91 10.04 5.53
N LEU A 108 3.61 9.15 4.84
CA LEU A 108 3.04 8.33 3.79
C LEU A 108 2.39 7.12 4.45
N GLY A 109 1.44 6.49 3.76
CA GLY A 109 1.00 5.18 4.19
C GLY A 109 0.48 4.29 3.07
N ALA A 110 0.17 3.06 3.46
CA ALA A 110 -0.48 2.08 2.63
C ALA A 110 -1.29 1.12 3.49
N LEU A 111 -2.30 0.50 2.90
CA LEU A 111 -3.09 -0.55 3.52
C LEU A 111 -3.25 -1.77 2.61
N THR A 112 -3.47 -2.92 3.24
CA THR A 112 -3.94 -4.17 2.63
C THR A 112 -5.20 -4.60 3.34
N VAL A 113 -6.27 -4.88 2.60
CA VAL A 113 -7.51 -5.43 3.17
C VAL A 113 -7.32 -6.93 3.38
N MET A 114 -7.25 -7.37 4.63
CA MET A 114 -7.04 -8.77 4.98
C MET A 114 -8.34 -9.59 4.88
N SER A 115 -9.48 -8.99 5.26
CA SER A 115 -10.78 -9.63 5.17
C SER A 115 -11.91 -8.60 5.06
N GLY A 116 -13.02 -8.99 4.43
CA GLY A 116 -14.17 -8.10 4.26
C GLY A 116 -14.02 -7.15 3.08
N SER A 117 -14.58 -5.95 3.22
CA SER A 117 -14.60 -4.91 2.18
C SER A 117 -14.56 -3.54 2.83
N LEU A 118 -13.69 -2.67 2.33
CA LEU A 118 -13.46 -1.32 2.80
C LEU A 118 -13.90 -0.32 1.73
N ARG A 119 -14.66 0.69 2.13
CA ARG A 119 -15.03 1.81 1.26
C ARG A 119 -14.19 3.02 1.62
N GLU A 120 -13.56 3.62 0.62
CA GLU A 120 -12.77 4.84 0.75
C GLU A 120 -13.40 5.97 -0.05
N TYR A 121 -13.59 7.11 0.60
CA TYR A 121 -13.83 8.40 -0.06
C TYR A 121 -12.52 9.18 -0.05
N HIS A 122 -12.04 9.62 -1.20
CA HIS A 122 -10.80 10.39 -1.30
C HIS A 122 -11.00 11.64 -2.15
N TRP A 123 -10.26 12.68 -1.81
CA TRP A 123 -10.26 13.93 -2.57
C TRP A 123 -9.40 13.80 -3.83
N THR A 124 -9.96 14.18 -4.97
CA THR A 124 -9.30 14.17 -6.28
C THR A 124 -8.66 15.49 -6.67
N GLY A 125 -9.00 16.58 -5.96
CA GLY A 125 -8.63 17.94 -6.32
C GLY A 125 -9.85 18.84 -6.51
N ASP A 126 -10.97 18.26 -6.97
CA ASP A 126 -12.23 18.94 -7.28
C ASP A 126 -13.45 18.24 -6.68
N ASP A 127 -13.40 16.93 -6.40
CA ASP A 127 -14.49 16.20 -5.77
C ASP A 127 -14.04 15.07 -4.83
N LEU A 128 -15.00 14.51 -4.07
CA LEU A 128 -14.80 13.25 -3.36
C LEU A 128 -15.18 12.09 -4.27
N ARG A 129 -14.22 11.19 -4.53
CA ARG A 129 -14.47 9.94 -5.24
C ARG A 129 -14.49 8.77 -4.29
N VAL A 130 -15.38 7.84 -4.58
CA VAL A 130 -15.52 6.60 -3.83
C VAL A 130 -14.86 5.44 -4.58
N ARG A 131 -14.16 4.59 -3.83
CA ARG A 131 -13.78 3.25 -4.28
C ARG A 131 -14.07 2.22 -3.20
N VAL A 132 -14.21 0.97 -3.61
CA VAL A 132 -14.38 -0.18 -2.73
C VAL A 132 -13.18 -1.10 -2.92
N LEU A 133 -12.58 -1.53 -1.81
CA LEU A 133 -11.41 -2.40 -1.73
C LEU A 133 -11.84 -3.69 -1.03
N GLY A 134 -11.83 -4.81 -1.75
CA GLY A 134 -12.12 -6.13 -1.21
C GLY A 134 -10.89 -6.78 -0.57
N ALA A 135 -11.08 -7.95 0.05
CA ALA A 135 -9.98 -8.73 0.59
C ALA A 135 -8.90 -9.02 -0.48
N GLY A 136 -7.64 -8.78 -0.13
CA GLY A 136 -6.48 -8.85 -1.02
C GLY A 136 -6.16 -7.54 -1.73
N ASP A 137 -7.09 -6.60 -1.81
CA ASP A 137 -6.83 -5.29 -2.42
C ASP A 137 -5.93 -4.44 -1.53
N GLN A 138 -5.19 -3.55 -2.18
CA GLN A 138 -4.26 -2.64 -1.54
C GLN A 138 -4.44 -1.21 -2.02
N ALA A 139 -4.10 -0.26 -1.17
CA ALA A 139 -4.10 1.16 -1.49
C ALA A 139 -2.90 1.84 -0.83
N ALA A 140 -2.25 2.75 -1.56
CA ALA A 140 -1.23 3.63 -1.01
C ALA A 140 -1.71 5.07 -1.04
N PHE A 141 -1.26 5.85 -0.07
CA PHE A 141 -1.65 7.23 0.11
C PHE A 141 -0.39 8.09 0.37
N PRO A 142 0.00 8.94 -0.61
CA PRO A 142 1.15 9.84 -0.47
C PRO A 142 0.86 10.99 0.49
N ILE A 143 1.87 11.85 0.72
CA ILE A 143 1.70 13.09 1.50
C ILE A 143 0.59 13.94 0.88
N GLY A 144 -0.32 14.42 1.74
CA GLY A 144 -1.46 15.26 1.33
C GLY A 144 -2.65 14.47 0.77
N TRP A 145 -2.64 13.13 0.83
CA TRP A 145 -3.81 12.32 0.50
C TRP A 145 -4.89 12.52 1.57
N VAL A 146 -6.01 13.13 1.18
CA VAL A 146 -7.15 13.38 2.07
C VAL A 146 -8.25 12.37 1.78
N HIS A 147 -8.62 11.58 2.77
CA HIS A 147 -9.61 10.53 2.62
C HIS A 147 -10.37 10.21 3.91
N ASP A 148 -11.46 9.47 3.78
CA ASP A 148 -12.06 8.74 4.88
C ASP A 148 -12.34 7.30 4.47
N LEU A 149 -12.34 6.43 5.47
CA LEU A 149 -12.47 5.00 5.35
C LEU A 149 -13.64 4.53 6.21
N MET A 150 -14.39 3.58 5.69
CA MET A 150 -15.43 2.90 6.44
C MET A 150 -15.54 1.45 5.98
N ARG A 151 -16.12 0.61 6.82
CA ARG A 151 -16.58 -0.70 6.36
C ARG A 151 -17.56 -0.50 5.20
N ASP A 152 -17.41 -1.28 4.14
CA ASP A 152 -18.33 -1.23 3.02
C ASP A 152 -19.72 -1.76 3.45
N PRO A 153 -20.80 -0.95 3.34
CA PRO A 153 -22.12 -1.33 3.81
C PRO A 153 -22.62 -2.61 3.13
N GLN A 154 -23.10 -3.56 3.94
CA GLN A 154 -23.73 -4.77 3.44
C GLN A 154 -25.23 -4.54 3.18
N PRO A 155 -25.85 -5.31 2.27
CA PRO A 155 -27.30 -5.27 2.09
C PRO A 155 -28.05 -5.52 3.41
N ALA A 156 -29.11 -4.74 3.63
CA ALA A 156 -29.95 -4.86 4.82
C ALA A 156 -30.56 -6.28 4.94
N GLY A 157 -30.62 -6.82 6.17
CA GLY A 157 -31.25 -8.11 6.46
C GLY A 157 -30.31 -9.30 6.63
N THR A 158 -28.99 -9.09 6.65
CA THR A 158 -27.97 -10.16 6.76
C THR A 158 -27.65 -10.62 8.20
N GLY A 159 -28.49 -10.28 9.20
CA GLY A 159 -28.30 -10.66 10.62
C GLY A 159 -27.24 -9.81 11.34
N PRO A 160 -26.83 -10.14 12.59
CA PRO A 160 -25.73 -9.44 13.26
C PRO A 160 -24.52 -9.52 12.33
N GLY A 161 -24.02 -8.35 11.92
CA GLY A 161 -23.18 -8.19 10.74
C GLY A 161 -22.00 -9.16 10.69
N PRO A 162 -21.45 -9.40 9.47
CA PRO A 162 -20.29 -10.28 9.29
C PRO A 162 -19.14 -9.91 10.24
N ALA A 163 -18.15 -10.79 10.38
CA ALA A 163 -16.86 -10.42 11.01
C ALA A 163 -16.39 -9.03 10.53
N PRO A 164 -15.68 -8.26 11.39
CA PRO A 164 -15.23 -6.93 10.99
C PRO A 164 -14.38 -7.01 9.71
N THR A 165 -14.36 -5.90 8.98
CA THR A 165 -13.37 -5.76 7.91
C THR A 165 -12.02 -5.50 8.56
N LEU A 166 -10.99 -6.23 8.15
CA LEU A 166 -9.65 -6.12 8.74
C LEU A 166 -8.71 -5.53 7.71
N THR A 167 -7.91 -4.56 8.11
CA THR A 167 -6.86 -3.97 7.28
C THR A 167 -5.53 -3.95 8.02
N VAL A 168 -4.46 -4.29 7.32
CA VAL A 168 -3.10 -4.02 7.79
C VAL A 168 -2.62 -2.72 7.18
N GLN A 169 -2.18 -1.78 8.01
CA GLN A 169 -1.79 -0.43 7.60
C GLN A 169 -0.34 -0.15 7.98
N ALA A 170 0.43 0.40 7.04
CA ALA A 170 1.83 0.76 7.22
C ALA A 170 2.01 2.28 7.04
N TYR A 171 2.71 2.94 7.97
CA TYR A 171 2.98 4.37 7.96
C TYR A 171 4.47 4.67 8.02
N SER A 172 4.94 5.59 7.17
CA SER A 172 6.35 6.02 7.18
C SER A 172 6.51 7.50 6.80
N PRO A 173 7.23 8.30 7.61
CA PRO A 173 7.63 8.01 8.99
C PRO A 173 6.42 7.60 9.88
N PRO A 174 6.63 7.10 11.12
CA PRO A 174 5.55 6.78 12.05
C PRO A 174 4.50 7.88 12.15
N LEU A 175 3.23 7.51 12.28
CA LEU A 175 2.12 8.46 12.26
C LEU A 175 2.07 9.22 13.59
N THR A 176 2.41 10.50 13.57
CA THR A 176 2.40 11.33 14.78
C THR A 176 1.24 12.33 14.83
N ALA A 177 0.60 12.59 13.69
CA ALA A 177 -0.50 13.55 13.59
C ALA A 177 -1.39 13.28 12.38
N GLN A 178 -2.64 13.72 12.47
CA GLN A 178 -3.60 13.75 11.36
C GLN A 178 -4.26 15.12 11.29
N SER A 179 -4.49 15.61 10.06
CA SER A 179 -5.26 16.83 9.83
C SER A 179 -6.62 16.47 9.29
N TYR A 180 -7.66 17.10 9.80
CA TYR A 180 -9.04 16.84 9.42
C TYR A 180 -9.58 17.94 8.52
N TYR A 181 -10.51 17.57 7.64
CA TYR A 181 -11.02 18.44 6.60
C TYR A 181 -12.53 18.37 6.49
N GLU A 182 -13.08 19.43 5.92
CA GLU A 182 -14.41 19.44 5.33
C GLU A 182 -14.32 19.83 3.84
N VAL A 183 -15.33 19.44 3.07
CA VAL A 183 -15.54 19.98 1.72
C VAL A 183 -16.44 21.21 1.85
N THR A 184 -15.93 22.37 1.48
CA THR A 184 -16.66 23.65 1.53
C THR A 184 -17.73 23.73 0.44
N GLU A 185 -18.68 24.66 0.56
CA GLU A 185 -19.68 24.98 -0.48
C GLU A 185 -19.08 25.31 -1.85
N HIS A 186 -17.83 25.80 -1.89
CA HIS A 186 -17.11 26.12 -3.12
C HIS A 186 -16.38 24.92 -3.77
N GLY A 187 -16.55 23.70 -3.26
CA GLY A 187 -15.87 22.52 -3.80
C GLY A 187 -14.36 22.53 -3.55
N THR A 188 -13.95 23.01 -2.37
CA THR A 188 -12.53 23.03 -1.94
C THR A 188 -12.39 22.36 -0.57
N LEU A 189 -11.19 21.88 -0.25
CA LEU A 189 -10.88 21.38 1.09
C LEU A 189 -10.51 22.52 2.02
N ARG A 190 -11.14 22.54 3.20
CA ARG A 190 -10.73 23.38 4.32
C ARG A 190 -10.28 22.50 5.47
N ARG A 191 -9.04 22.70 5.92
CA ARG A 191 -8.54 22.07 7.15
C ARG A 191 -9.27 22.65 8.35
N THR A 192 -9.91 21.80 9.14
CA THR A 192 -10.68 22.21 10.33
C THR A 192 -9.86 22.09 11.61
N ARG A 193 -9.04 21.05 11.72
CA ARG A 193 -8.15 20.82 12.87
C ARG A 193 -6.97 19.92 12.53
N THR A 194 -6.00 19.85 13.43
CA THR A 194 -4.91 18.87 13.40
C THR A 194 -4.74 18.30 14.80
N GLU A 195 -4.66 16.98 14.90
CA GLU A 195 -4.53 16.25 16.16
C GLU A 195 -3.23 15.46 16.18
N LEU A 196 -2.58 15.39 17.35
CA LEU A 196 -1.51 14.43 17.60
C LEU A 196 -2.12 13.04 17.78
N LYS A 197 -1.44 12.02 17.26
CA LYS A 197 -1.94 10.65 17.21
C LYS A 197 -0.98 9.66 17.88
N GLU A 198 -1.57 8.78 18.68
CA GLU A 198 -0.91 7.59 19.25
C GLU A 198 -1.43 6.29 18.60
N LEU A 199 -2.59 6.36 17.93
CA LEU A 199 -3.26 5.31 17.18
C LEU A 199 -3.54 5.82 15.76
N PRO A 200 -3.72 4.94 14.76
CA PRO A 200 -4.25 5.35 13.45
C PRO A 200 -5.68 5.89 13.58
N GLU A 201 -6.24 6.41 12.48
CA GLU A 201 -7.57 7.04 12.39
C GLU A 201 -8.71 6.22 13.00
#